data_AF-A0A7S3EU27-F1
#
_entry.id   AF-A0A7S3EU27-F1
#
_cell.length_a   1.000
_cell.length_b   1.000
_cell.length_c   1.000
_cell.angle_alpha   90.00
_cell.angle_beta   90.00
_cell.angle_gamma   90.00
#
_symmetry.space_group_name_H-M   'P 1'
#
loop_
_entity.id
_entity.type
_entity.pdbx_description
1 polymer ?
#
loop_
_entity_poly.entity_id
_entity_poly.type
_entity_poly.pdbx_seq_one_letter_code
_entity_poly.pdbx_strand_id
1 'polypeptide(L)'
;MADSLLVEDQALPITATICAVVAAFAAVWALLDGFALGPFDELPTSGWLLDETSRATYSLPGVLAGPMCLSALWTGFATTALTRVGETTALTKVDAVTGQTITATEPLWAAAFGVLLCGETMDSSALIGGSLVVLACLVSAAEPERLRQLWRQLASPILPGSVKPGSVKPGSTQPLGSSNRSSDRALERDE
;
A
#
# COMPACT_ATOMS: atom_id res chain seq x y z
N MET A 1 -10.74 8.84 22.23
CA MET A 1 -9.77 7.90 22.83
C MET A 1 -10.24 6.44 22.75
N ALA A 2 -11.55 6.15 22.76
CA ALA A 2 -12.07 4.80 22.52
C ALA A 2 -11.94 4.35 21.04
N ASP A 3 -12.10 5.26 20.06
CA ASP A 3 -12.01 4.90 18.64
C ASP A 3 -10.60 4.52 18.17
N SER A 4 -9.53 5.02 18.80
CA SER A 4 -8.16 4.63 18.41
C SER A 4 -7.84 3.19 18.80
N LEU A 5 -8.37 2.73 19.95
CA LEU A 5 -8.19 1.36 20.43
C LEU A 5 -8.90 0.33 19.55
N LEU A 6 -10.04 0.68 18.94
CA LEU A 6 -10.75 -0.20 18.00
C LEU A 6 -10.01 -0.34 16.66
N VAL A 7 -9.30 0.71 16.22
CA VAL A 7 -8.51 0.66 14.97
C VAL A 7 -7.23 -0.17 15.16
N GLU A 8 -6.57 -0.05 16.32
CA GLU A 8 -5.38 -0.87 16.65
C GLU A 8 -5.71 -2.37 16.75
N ASP A 9 -6.91 -2.73 17.24
CA ASP A 9 -7.36 -4.12 17.36
C ASP A 9 -7.66 -4.79 16.00
N GLN A 10 -7.95 -3.99 14.96
CA GLN A 10 -8.22 -4.50 13.61
C GLN A 10 -6.95 -4.57 12.73
N ALA A 11 -5.90 -3.82 13.04
CA ALA A 11 -4.66 -3.80 12.25
C ALA A 11 -3.87 -5.12 12.35
N LEU A 12 -3.86 -5.73 13.54
CA LEU A 12 -3.18 -7.00 13.82
C LEU A 12 -3.75 -8.19 13.01
N PRO A 13 -5.08 -8.46 13.00
CA PRO A 13 -5.65 -9.58 12.24
C PRO A 13 -5.57 -9.40 10.72
N ILE A 14 -5.63 -8.15 10.21
CA ILE A 14 -5.47 -7.90 8.77
C ILE A 14 -4.06 -8.29 8.32
N THR A 15 -3.04 -7.83 9.06
CA THR A 15 -1.64 -8.13 8.73
C THR A 15 -1.35 -9.63 8.85
N ALA A 16 -1.87 -10.27 9.91
CA ALA A 16 -1.76 -11.72 10.09
C ALA A 16 -2.41 -12.50 8.93
N THR A 17 -3.57 -12.05 8.45
CA THR A 17 -4.27 -12.68 7.33
C THR A 17 -3.47 -12.56 6.03
N ILE A 18 -2.90 -11.38 5.73
CA ILE A 18 -2.06 -11.19 4.55
C ILE A 18 -0.82 -12.12 4.63
N CYS A 19 -0.16 -12.18 5.79
CA CYS A 19 0.97 -13.09 6.01
C CYS A 19 0.58 -14.56 5.83
N ALA A 20 -0.59 -14.97 6.37
CA ALA A 20 -1.08 -16.34 6.24
C ALA A 20 -1.42 -16.70 4.79
N VAL A 21 -2.03 -15.79 4.03
CA VAL A 21 -2.33 -15.99 2.60
C VAL A 21 -1.03 -16.12 1.81
N VAL A 22 -0.07 -15.22 1.99
CA VAL A 22 1.24 -15.29 1.31
C VAL A 22 1.97 -16.59 1.66
N ALA A 23 1.97 -16.99 2.93
CA ALA A 23 2.56 -18.24 3.37
C ALA A 23 1.87 -19.47 2.76
N ALA A 24 0.54 -19.46 2.68
CA ALA A 24 -0.22 -20.54 2.05
C ALA A 24 0.08 -20.65 0.55
N PHE A 25 0.10 -19.53 -0.18
CA PHE A 25 0.47 -19.51 -1.60
C PHE A 25 1.91 -19.98 -1.82
N ALA A 26 2.86 -19.53 -0.98
CA ALA A 26 4.24 -19.99 -1.05
C ALA A 26 4.37 -21.50 -0.76
N ALA A 27 3.62 -22.02 0.22
CA ALA A 27 3.60 -23.44 0.54
C ALA A 27 3.00 -24.28 -0.60
N VAL A 28 1.88 -23.83 -1.19
CA VAL A 28 1.29 -24.49 -2.37
C VAL A 28 2.27 -24.47 -3.53
N TRP A 29 2.89 -23.33 -3.81
CA TRP A 29 3.89 -23.23 -4.88
C TRP A 29 5.08 -24.18 -4.64
N ALA A 30 5.65 -24.18 -3.43
CA ALA A 30 6.76 -25.06 -3.08
C ALA A 30 6.40 -26.56 -3.14
N LEU A 31 5.16 -26.92 -2.80
CA LEU A 31 4.65 -28.28 -2.96
C LEU A 31 4.48 -28.67 -4.43
N LEU A 32 4.03 -27.74 -5.27
CA LEU A 32 3.79 -27.96 -6.70
C LEU A 32 5.06 -27.94 -7.56
N ASP A 33 6.11 -27.26 -7.11
CA ASP A 33 7.40 -27.16 -7.82
C ASP A 33 8.00 -28.54 -8.18
N GLY A 34 7.80 -29.54 -7.33
CA GLY A 34 8.24 -30.93 -7.58
C GLY A 34 7.34 -31.78 -8.48
N PHE A 35 6.16 -31.29 -8.86
CA PHE A 35 5.23 -32.02 -9.72
C PHE A 35 5.37 -31.66 -11.21
N ALA A 36 6.26 -30.72 -11.54
CA ALA A 36 6.54 -30.29 -12.90
C ALA A 36 5.28 -29.88 -13.72
N LEU A 37 4.24 -29.39 -13.03
CA LEU A 37 2.98 -28.99 -13.65
C LEU A 37 3.08 -27.58 -14.21
N GLY A 38 3.20 -27.44 -15.53
CA GLY A 38 3.13 -26.16 -16.25
C GLY A 38 4.36 -25.86 -17.12
N PRO A 39 4.57 -24.62 -17.58
CA PRO A 39 5.66 -24.24 -18.49
C PRO A 39 7.07 -24.33 -17.88
N PHE A 40 7.21 -24.89 -16.68
CA PHE A 40 8.46 -25.02 -15.91
C PHE A 40 9.00 -26.46 -15.86
N ASP A 41 8.33 -27.42 -16.51
CA ASP A 41 8.74 -28.84 -16.59
C ASP A 41 10.15 -29.02 -17.20
N GLU A 42 10.56 -28.10 -18.09
CA GLU A 42 11.84 -28.17 -18.78
C GLU A 42 12.98 -27.34 -18.15
N LEU A 43 12.75 -26.65 -17.03
CA LEU A 43 13.83 -25.89 -16.38
C LEU A 43 14.71 -26.82 -15.52
N PRO A 44 16.05 -26.73 -15.61
CA PRO A 44 16.99 -27.55 -14.83
C PRO A 44 16.92 -27.30 -13.30
N THR A 45 16.04 -26.41 -12.84
CA THR A 45 15.82 -26.01 -11.45
C THR A 45 14.49 -26.50 -10.88
N SER A 46 13.67 -27.26 -11.63
CA SER A 46 12.41 -27.81 -11.14
C SER A 46 12.63 -28.90 -10.07
N GLY A 47 11.78 -28.95 -9.05
CA GLY A 47 11.84 -29.96 -8.01
C GLY A 47 13.01 -29.82 -7.04
N TRP A 48 13.46 -28.60 -6.76
CA TRP A 48 14.56 -28.33 -5.81
C TRP A 48 14.30 -28.90 -4.41
N LEU A 49 13.01 -29.05 -4.03
CA LEU A 49 12.60 -29.64 -2.76
C LEU A 49 12.79 -31.17 -2.72
N LEU A 50 12.75 -31.83 -3.87
CA LEU A 50 12.91 -33.29 -4.01
C LEU A 50 14.38 -33.70 -4.19
N ASP A 51 15.22 -32.81 -4.71
CA ASP A 51 16.67 -32.99 -4.74
C ASP A 51 17.29 -32.78 -3.36
N GLU A 52 17.98 -33.81 -2.84
CA GLU A 52 18.59 -33.77 -1.50
C GLU A 52 19.63 -32.64 -1.37
N THR A 53 20.43 -32.43 -2.42
CA THR A 53 21.52 -31.45 -2.41
C THR A 53 20.99 -30.02 -2.36
N SER A 54 19.99 -29.73 -3.20
CA SER A 54 19.31 -28.44 -3.25
C SER A 54 18.49 -28.19 -1.99
N ARG A 55 17.74 -29.18 -1.51
CA ARG A 55 16.97 -29.07 -0.27
C ARG A 55 17.88 -28.80 0.94
N ALA A 56 19.01 -29.51 1.07
CA ALA A 56 19.95 -29.30 2.17
C ALA A 56 20.57 -27.89 2.15
N THR A 57 20.65 -27.25 0.98
CA THR A 57 21.24 -25.92 0.80
C THR A 57 20.23 -24.78 0.97
N TYR A 58 19.03 -24.94 0.39
CA TYR A 58 18.03 -23.86 0.30
C TYR A 58 16.85 -24.01 1.28
N SER A 59 16.74 -25.12 2.01
CA SER A 59 15.78 -25.22 3.12
C SER A 59 16.16 -24.29 4.27
N LEU A 60 15.19 -23.95 5.11
CA LEU A 60 15.39 -23.03 6.23
C LEU A 60 16.57 -23.44 7.14
N PRO A 61 16.75 -24.72 7.55
CA PRO A 61 17.94 -25.13 8.28
C PRO A 61 19.24 -24.92 7.49
N GLY A 62 19.24 -25.23 6.18
CA GLY A 62 20.39 -25.07 5.29
C GLY A 62 20.81 -23.61 5.10
N VAL A 63 19.84 -22.72 4.88
CA VAL A 63 20.06 -21.29 4.72
C VAL A 63 20.59 -20.68 6.03
N LEU A 64 20.08 -21.09 7.19
CA LEU A 64 20.52 -20.58 8.49
C LEU A 64 21.88 -21.11 8.94
N ALA A 65 22.26 -22.32 8.55
CA ALA A 65 23.57 -22.90 8.86
C ALA A 65 24.64 -22.56 7.81
N GLY A 66 24.23 -22.13 6.62
CA GLY A 66 25.08 -21.89 5.47
C GLY A 66 25.60 -20.46 5.33
N PRO A 67 26.35 -20.17 4.25
CA PRO A 67 26.92 -18.85 3.98
C PRO A 67 25.86 -17.76 3.72
N MET A 68 24.63 -18.16 3.40
CA MET A 68 23.50 -17.26 3.10
C MET A 68 22.75 -16.79 4.36
N CYS A 69 23.15 -17.25 5.55
CA CYS A 69 22.48 -16.92 6.81
C CYS A 69 22.41 -15.41 7.05
N LEU A 70 23.52 -14.70 6.86
CA LEU A 70 23.56 -13.25 7.07
C LEU A 70 22.64 -12.50 6.10
N SER A 71 22.62 -12.90 4.81
CA SER A 71 21.70 -12.32 3.83
C SER A 71 20.25 -12.61 4.18
N ALA A 72 19.92 -13.84 4.61
CA ALA A 72 18.56 -14.22 4.99
C ALA A 72 18.07 -13.51 6.25
N LEU A 73 18.95 -13.32 7.24
CA LEU A 73 18.64 -12.52 8.43
C LEU A 73 18.49 -11.03 8.09
N TRP A 74 19.33 -10.50 7.21
CA TRP A 74 19.22 -9.12 6.76
C TRP A 74 17.90 -8.87 6.02
N THR A 75 17.56 -9.71 5.03
CA THR A 75 16.34 -9.52 4.24
C THR A 75 15.06 -9.89 5.00
N GLY A 76 15.11 -10.95 5.82
CA GLY A 76 13.96 -11.40 6.61
C GLY A 76 13.72 -10.54 7.85
N PHE A 77 14.73 -10.39 8.71
CA PHE A 77 14.55 -9.71 9.98
C PHE A 77 14.76 -8.20 9.86
N ALA A 78 15.88 -7.76 9.27
CA ALA A 78 16.22 -6.34 9.27
C ALA A 78 15.35 -5.52 8.30
N THR A 79 15.15 -5.99 7.06
CA THR A 79 14.34 -5.21 6.11
C THR A 79 12.85 -5.52 6.24
N THR A 80 12.43 -6.78 6.31
CA THR A 80 10.99 -7.09 6.29
C THR A 80 10.28 -6.79 7.61
N ALA A 81 10.78 -7.32 8.74
CA ALA A 81 10.11 -7.12 10.02
C ALA A 81 10.16 -5.64 10.47
N LEU A 82 11.29 -4.96 10.27
CA LEU A 82 11.42 -3.56 10.63
C LEU A 82 10.54 -2.65 9.76
N THR A 83 10.45 -2.90 8.45
CA THR A 83 9.52 -2.18 7.57
C THR A 83 8.08 -2.38 8.02
N ARG A 84 7.67 -3.61 8.37
CA ARG A 84 6.31 -3.87 8.87
C ARG A 84 6.00 -3.15 10.17
N VAL A 85 6.94 -3.12 11.12
CA VAL A 85 6.76 -2.36 12.37
C VAL A 85 6.68 -0.87 12.08
N GLY A 86 7.54 -0.34 11.21
CA GLY A 86 7.54 1.06 10.80
C GLY A 86 6.22 1.46 10.12
N GLU A 87 5.76 0.65 9.15
CA GLU A 87 4.52 0.85 8.41
C GLU A 87 3.30 0.81 9.35
N THR A 88 3.22 -0.19 10.23
CA THR A 88 2.13 -0.30 11.21
C THR A 88 2.12 0.89 12.17
N THR A 89 3.29 1.37 12.59
CA THR A 89 3.42 2.56 13.46
C THR A 89 3.12 3.86 12.73
N ALA A 90 3.40 3.94 11.43
CA ALA A 90 3.12 5.12 10.62
C ALA A 90 1.62 5.25 10.32
N LEU A 91 0.95 4.13 10.04
CA LEU A 91 -0.48 4.07 9.75
C LEU A 91 -1.36 4.54 10.93
N THR A 92 -0.87 4.53 12.17
CA THR A 92 -1.60 5.11 13.31
C THR A 92 -1.52 6.64 13.37
N LYS A 93 -0.63 7.27 12.60
CA LYS A 93 -0.35 8.72 12.68
C LYS A 93 -0.62 9.50 11.39
N VAL A 94 -0.73 8.81 10.27
CA VAL A 94 -0.86 9.44 8.94
C VAL A 94 -2.25 9.19 8.38
N ASP A 95 -2.83 10.22 7.76
CA ASP A 95 -4.09 10.11 7.04
C ASP A 95 -3.98 9.06 5.91
N ALA A 96 -5.01 8.22 5.75
CA ALA A 96 -4.99 7.07 4.87
C ALA A 96 -4.62 7.42 3.41
N VAL A 97 -5.04 8.59 2.92
CA VAL A 97 -4.74 9.04 1.55
C VAL A 97 -3.26 9.39 1.39
N THR A 98 -2.68 10.03 2.41
CA THR A 98 -1.25 10.38 2.41
C THR A 98 -0.40 9.11 2.51
N GLY A 99 -0.79 8.16 3.37
CA GLY A 99 -0.12 6.87 3.52
C GLY A 99 -0.08 6.09 2.21
N GLN A 100 -1.22 5.97 1.51
CA GLN A 100 -1.29 5.28 0.22
C GLN A 100 -0.37 5.89 -0.84
N THR A 101 -0.27 7.22 -0.87
CA THR A 101 0.61 7.91 -1.83
C THR A 101 2.08 7.63 -1.53
N ILE A 102 2.47 7.59 -0.25
CA ILE A 102 3.86 7.27 0.15
C ILE A 102 4.22 5.84 -0.23
N THR A 103 3.39 4.86 0.16
CA THR A 103 3.63 3.43 -0.17
C THR A 103 3.66 3.18 -1.68
N ALA A 104 2.86 3.91 -2.47
CA ALA A 104 2.88 3.81 -3.92
C ALA A 104 4.20 4.30 -4.55
N THR A 105 4.98 5.14 -3.87
CA THR A 105 6.27 5.63 -4.37
C THR A 105 7.46 4.74 -4.01
N GLU A 106 7.33 3.82 -3.04
CA GLU A 106 8.38 2.88 -2.66
C GLU A 106 8.95 2.05 -3.83
N PRO A 107 8.14 1.44 -4.72
CA PRO A 107 8.67 0.68 -5.86
C PRO A 107 9.43 1.57 -6.86
N LEU A 108 9.09 2.87 -6.94
CA LEU A 108 9.79 3.81 -7.81
C LEU A 108 11.21 4.08 -7.30
N TRP A 109 11.35 4.28 -5.98
CA TRP A 109 12.65 4.46 -5.34
C TRP A 109 13.48 3.17 -5.39
N ALA A 110 12.87 2.01 -5.16
CA ALA A 110 13.55 0.73 -5.28
C ALA A 110 14.11 0.52 -6.70
N ALA A 111 13.31 0.79 -7.73
CA ALA A 111 13.75 0.70 -9.12
C ALA A 111 14.85 1.71 -9.46
N ALA A 112 14.73 2.96 -8.98
CA ALA A 112 15.76 3.98 -9.17
C ALA A 112 17.09 3.56 -8.52
N PHE A 113 17.04 3.01 -7.31
CA PHE A 113 18.23 2.49 -6.63
C PHE A 113 18.82 1.26 -7.32
N GLY A 114 18.01 0.35 -7.85
CA GLY A 114 18.51 -0.78 -8.65
C GLY A 114 19.32 -0.34 -9.87
N VAL A 115 18.82 0.66 -10.60
CA VAL A 115 19.55 1.23 -11.75
C VAL A 115 20.82 1.97 -11.31
N LEU A 116 20.72 2.83 -10.27
CA LEU A 116 21.80 3.72 -9.87
C LEU A 116 22.92 3.02 -9.09
N LEU A 117 22.58 2.10 -8.18
CA LEU A 117 23.54 1.43 -7.29
C LEU A 117 23.97 0.06 -7.83
N CYS A 118 23.06 -0.69 -8.47
CA CYS A 118 23.38 -2.02 -9.00
C CYS A 118 23.73 -2.00 -10.50
N GLY A 119 23.52 -0.87 -11.19
CA GLY A 119 23.82 -0.74 -12.63
C GLY A 119 22.88 -1.56 -13.52
N GLU A 120 21.70 -1.92 -13.02
CA GLU A 120 20.73 -2.73 -13.76
C GLU A 120 20.08 -1.94 -14.91
N THR A 121 19.86 -2.61 -16.04
CA THR A 121 19.15 -2.02 -17.18
C THR A 121 17.64 -2.17 -17.00
N MET A 122 16.89 -1.07 -17.11
CA MET A 122 15.43 -1.13 -17.07
C MET A 122 14.87 -1.69 -18.39
N ASP A 123 14.03 -2.71 -18.27
CA ASP A 123 13.25 -3.19 -19.40
C ASP A 123 12.15 -2.20 -19.80
N SER A 124 11.70 -2.28 -21.06
CA SER A 124 10.62 -1.44 -21.57
C SER A 124 9.31 -1.65 -20.80
N SER A 125 9.04 -2.88 -20.32
CA SER A 125 7.87 -3.16 -19.49
C SER A 125 7.94 -2.46 -18.12
N ALA A 126 9.14 -2.38 -17.52
CA ALA A 126 9.37 -1.70 -16.24
C ALA A 126 9.16 -0.18 -16.36
N LEU A 127 9.57 0.42 -17.48
CA LEU A 127 9.31 1.83 -17.78
C LEU A 127 7.81 2.13 -17.91
N ILE A 128 7.08 1.30 -18.65
CA ILE A 128 5.63 1.46 -18.83
C ILE A 128 4.92 1.29 -17.48
N GLY A 129 5.24 0.24 -16.73
CA GLY A 129 4.67 0.00 -15.40
C GLY A 129 4.95 1.14 -14.42
N GLY A 130 6.20 1.62 -14.36
CA GLY A 130 6.59 2.75 -13.52
C GLY A 130 5.86 4.05 -13.89
N SER A 131 5.69 4.32 -15.19
CA SER A 131 4.96 5.50 -15.65
C SER A 131 3.48 5.49 -15.25
N LEU A 132 2.83 4.32 -15.28
CA LEU A 132 1.44 4.13 -14.85
C LEU A 132 1.28 4.38 -13.35
N VAL A 133 2.24 3.93 -12.53
CA VAL A 133 2.22 4.17 -11.07
C VAL A 133 2.34 5.67 -10.77
N VAL A 134 3.26 6.38 -11.42
CA VAL A 134 3.41 7.84 -11.25
C VAL A 134 2.14 8.58 -11.67
N LEU A 135 1.54 8.19 -12.80
CA LEU A 135 0.28 8.77 -13.26
C LEU A 135 -0.85 8.55 -12.25
N ALA A 136 -0.98 7.32 -11.71
CA ALA A 136 -1.98 7.00 -10.71
C ALA A 136 -1.79 7.80 -9.41
N CYS A 137 -0.55 7.97 -8.95
CA CYS A 137 -0.23 8.81 -7.79
C CYS A 137 -0.59 10.28 -8.04
N LEU A 138 -0.30 10.79 -9.24
CA LEU A 138 -0.60 12.17 -9.61
C LEU A 138 -2.12 12.43 -9.65
N VAL A 139 -2.89 11.49 -10.20
CA VAL A 139 -4.36 11.55 -10.22
C VAL A 139 -4.92 11.47 -8.80
N SER A 140 -4.38 10.60 -7.95
CA SER A 140 -4.80 10.45 -6.56
C SER A 140 -4.54 11.71 -5.72
N ALA A 141 -3.40 12.37 -5.95
CA ALA A 141 -3.03 13.61 -5.25
C ALA A 141 -3.79 14.84 -5.76
N ALA A 142 -4.45 14.77 -6.92
CA ALA A 142 -5.12 15.91 -7.51
C ALA A 142 -6.50 16.13 -6.87
N GLU A 143 -6.74 17.35 -6.39
CA GLU A 143 -8.02 17.74 -5.78
C GLU A 143 -9.17 17.62 -6.81
N PRO A 144 -10.23 16.82 -6.53
CA PRO A 144 -11.32 16.62 -7.47
C PRO A 144 -12.05 17.94 -7.77
N GLU A 145 -12.08 18.88 -6.83
CA GLU A 145 -12.62 20.23 -7.01
C GLU A 145 -11.78 21.05 -7.99
N ARG A 146 -10.44 20.99 -7.91
CA ARG A 146 -9.56 21.66 -8.88
C ARG A 146 -9.65 21.04 -10.25
N LEU A 147 -9.74 19.71 -10.35
CA LEU A 147 -10.00 19.04 -11.62
C LEU A 147 -11.34 19.44 -12.22
N ARG A 148 -12.42 19.47 -11.42
CA ARG A 148 -13.74 19.93 -11.88
C ARG A 148 -13.72 21.39 -12.32
N GLN A 149 -12.96 22.26 -11.63
CA GLN A 149 -12.81 23.66 -12.02
C GLN A 149 -12.03 23.81 -13.33
N LEU A 150 -10.90 23.10 -13.48
CA LEU A 150 -10.13 23.04 -14.71
C LEU A 150 -10.95 22.49 -15.88
N TRP A 151 -11.71 21.42 -15.66
CA TRP A 151 -12.64 20.85 -16.64
C TRP A 151 -13.73 21.84 -17.03
N ARG A 152 -14.31 22.58 -16.07
CA ARG A 152 -15.28 23.64 -16.38
C ARG A 152 -14.66 24.78 -17.18
N GLN A 153 -13.41 25.15 -16.90
CA GLN A 153 -12.68 26.18 -17.64
C GLN A 153 -12.33 25.71 -19.06
N LEU A 154 -11.88 24.47 -19.23
CA LEU A 154 -11.56 23.87 -20.53
C LEU A 154 -12.81 23.58 -21.37
N ALA A 155 -13.93 23.20 -20.74
CA ALA A 155 -15.22 23.01 -21.42
C ALA A 155 -15.95 24.34 -21.72
N SER A 156 -15.37 25.49 -21.36
CA SER A 156 -16.04 26.80 -21.48
C SER A 156 -15.92 27.57 -22.81
N PRO A 157 -15.20 27.14 -23.87
CA PRO A 157 -15.35 27.79 -25.17
C PRO A 157 -16.03 26.84 -26.15
N ILE A 158 -17.37 26.94 -26.32
CA ILE A 158 -18.12 26.67 -27.58
C ILE A 158 -19.64 26.98 -27.45
N LEU A 159 -20.19 27.32 -26.28
CA LEU A 159 -21.54 27.90 -26.23
C LEU A 159 -21.48 29.43 -26.11
N PRO A 160 -21.58 30.18 -27.23
CA PRO A 160 -21.87 31.60 -27.17
C PRO A 160 -23.26 31.77 -26.52
N GLY A 161 -23.30 32.16 -25.25
CA GLY A 161 -24.52 32.66 -24.62
C GLY A 161 -24.96 32.10 -23.26
N SER A 162 -24.10 31.51 -22.43
CA SER A 162 -24.53 31.14 -21.07
C SER A 162 -24.30 32.27 -20.06
N VAL A 163 -25.41 32.68 -19.44
CA VAL A 163 -25.62 33.74 -18.46
C VAL A 163 -24.68 33.62 -17.26
N LYS A 164 -24.10 34.74 -16.81
CA LYS A 164 -23.34 34.83 -15.55
C LYS A 164 -24.26 34.47 -14.37
N PRO A 165 -24.01 33.40 -13.61
CA PRO A 165 -24.67 33.23 -12.32
C PRO A 165 -24.16 34.32 -11.38
N GLY A 166 -25.09 34.99 -10.72
CA GLY A 166 -24.86 36.18 -9.91
C GLY A 166 -23.76 36.01 -8.87
N SER A 167 -22.98 37.08 -8.74
CA SER A 167 -22.06 37.35 -7.64
C SER A 167 -22.79 37.22 -6.30
N VAL A 168 -22.65 36.08 -5.62
CA VAL A 168 -22.93 35.99 -4.18
C VAL A 168 -21.76 36.67 -3.47
N LYS A 169 -21.99 37.90 -3.00
CA LYS A 169 -21.11 38.58 -2.03
C LYS A 169 -21.08 37.73 -0.75
N PRO A 170 -19.90 37.39 -0.19
CA PRO A 170 -19.82 36.89 1.17
C PRO A 170 -20.09 38.07 2.12
N GLY A 171 -21.38 38.33 2.35
CA GLY A 171 -21.85 39.23 3.40
C GLY A 171 -21.87 38.49 4.73
N SER A 172 -21.02 38.95 5.63
CA SER A 172 -21.10 38.81 7.08
C SER A 172 -22.48 38.43 7.62
N THR A 173 -22.59 37.23 8.21
CA THR A 173 -23.59 36.94 9.25
C THR A 173 -22.88 36.44 10.50
N GLN A 174 -23.27 37.08 11.60
CA GLN A 174 -22.78 37.03 12.96
C GLN A 174 -22.65 35.63 13.61
N PRO A 175 -21.92 35.53 14.74
CA PRO A 175 -21.85 34.33 15.55
C PRO A 175 -23.21 34.05 16.21
N LEU A 176 -23.77 32.86 15.96
CA LEU A 176 -24.91 32.37 16.76
C LEU A 176 -24.40 31.91 18.12
N GLY A 177 -24.83 32.63 19.15
CA GLY A 177 -24.66 32.28 20.54
C GLY A 177 -25.41 31.01 20.94
N SER A 178 -24.79 30.30 21.87
CA SER A 178 -25.39 29.66 23.04
C SER A 178 -26.92 29.53 23.07
N SER A 179 -27.42 28.30 22.96
CA SER A 179 -28.67 27.91 23.62
C SER A 179 -28.72 26.41 23.85
N ASN A 180 -28.68 26.03 25.13
CA ASN A 180 -29.31 24.87 25.76
C ASN A 180 -29.24 23.50 25.05
N ARG A 181 -28.33 22.65 25.54
CA ARG A 181 -28.55 21.19 25.56
C ARG A 181 -28.11 20.62 26.91
N SER A 182 -28.73 21.14 27.97
CA SER A 182 -28.67 20.64 29.34
C SER A 182 -30.08 20.28 29.82
N SER A 183 -30.65 19.22 29.25
CA SER A 183 -31.81 18.47 29.74
C SER A 183 -32.06 17.40 28.69
N ASP A 184 -31.49 16.21 28.89
CA ASP A 184 -31.89 14.94 28.23
C ASP A 184 -30.97 13.75 28.60
N ARG A 185 -30.11 13.87 29.62
CA ARG A 185 -29.39 12.70 30.20
C ARG A 185 -29.57 12.58 31.70
N ALA A 186 -30.83 12.57 32.12
CA ALA A 186 -31.21 12.17 33.47
C ALA A 186 -32.54 11.39 33.41
N LEU A 187 -32.60 10.29 32.64
CA LEU A 187 -33.71 9.32 32.70
C LEU A 187 -33.45 7.99 31.94
N GLU A 188 -32.20 7.54 31.88
CA GLU A 188 -31.87 6.16 31.48
C GLU A 188 -30.81 5.62 32.45
N ARG A 189 -31.23 5.53 33.71
CA ARG A 189 -30.61 4.72 34.75
C ARG A 189 -31.78 4.19 35.54
N ASP A 190 -32.26 3.02 35.13
CA ASP A 190 -33.05 2.03 35.88
C ASP A 190 -33.79 1.15 34.86
N GLU A 191 -33.11 0.10 34.40
CA GLU A 191 -33.63 -1.28 34.20
C GLU A 191 -32.46 -2.24 33.93
#